data_AF-A0A6B3AMI8-F1
#
_entry.id   AF-A0A6B3AMI8-F1
#
_cell.length_a   1.000
_cell.length_b   1.000
_cell.length_c   1.000
_cell.angle_alpha   90.00
_cell.angle_beta   90.00
_cell.angle_gamma   90.00
#
_symmetry.space_group_name_H-M   'P 1'
#
loop_
_entity.id
_entity.type
_entity.pdbx_description
1 polymer ?
#
loop_
_entity_poly.entity_id
_entity_poly.type
_entity_poly.pdbx_seq_one_letter_code
_entity_poly.pdbx_strand_id
1 'polypeptide(L)'
;EGATVREAADTARPWLRTCHSLVRTLVPALPTRAAPAPEARHARLRVEVDGQTLVDLHQPVEAVSVVPAAAGTARVEVRPLSVGAEASPLLAEGRTVTVSGAHFRYRADSLVSGPVRTRTWEVREGAWGLTVPTAQGTGRFKGP
;
A
#
# COMPACT_ATOMS: atom_id res chain seq x y z
N GLU A 1 -32.24 56.53 -5.88
CA GLU A 1 -30.98 56.85 -5.18
C GLU A 1 -30.51 55.62 -4.43
N GLY A 2 -29.31 55.09 -4.57
CA GLY A 2 -28.10 55.41 -5.32
C GLY A 2 -27.09 54.35 -4.83
N ALA A 3 -26.88 53.29 -5.59
CA ALA A 3 -25.85 53.15 -6.62
C ALA A 3 -24.42 53.10 -6.04
N THR A 4 -23.83 51.92 -6.25
CA THR A 4 -22.40 51.63 -6.55
C THR A 4 -21.39 51.92 -5.44
N VAL A 5 -20.78 50.88 -4.84
CA VAL A 5 -19.70 50.05 -5.42
C VAL A 5 -18.61 50.93 -6.01
N ARG A 6 -17.39 50.74 -5.48
CA ARG A 6 -16.05 50.83 -6.10
C ARG A 6 -15.09 51.16 -4.96
N GLU A 7 -13.90 50.62 -4.83
CA GLU A 7 -12.99 49.77 -5.61
C GLU A 7 -11.80 49.66 -4.62
N ALA A 8 -11.07 48.59 -4.48
CA ALA A 8 -10.25 48.02 -5.51
C ALA A 8 -9.59 46.78 -4.94
N ALA A 9 -9.28 45.88 -5.87
CA ALA A 9 -8.04 45.14 -5.95
C ALA A 9 -7.53 44.54 -4.62
N ASP A 10 -7.79 43.26 -4.42
CA ASP A 10 -6.78 42.30 -4.88
C ASP A 10 -5.47 42.49 -4.11
N THR A 11 -5.51 42.27 -2.79
CA THR A 11 -4.31 41.77 -2.13
C THR A 11 -4.20 40.31 -2.51
N ALA A 12 -3.74 40.14 -3.75
CA ALA A 12 -3.44 38.92 -4.43
C ALA A 12 -2.74 37.99 -3.45
N ARG A 13 -3.42 36.88 -3.20
CA ARG A 13 -2.99 35.78 -2.36
C ARG A 13 -1.53 35.42 -2.68
N PRO A 14 -0.58 35.64 -1.76
CA PRO A 14 0.86 35.50 -2.02
C PRO A 14 1.29 34.07 -2.36
N TRP A 15 0.43 33.07 -2.10
CA TRP A 15 0.65 31.66 -2.40
C TRP A 15 0.35 31.27 -3.85
N LEU A 16 -0.33 32.13 -4.64
CA LEU A 16 -0.52 31.89 -6.08
C LEU A 16 0.77 32.06 -6.90
N ARG A 17 1.82 32.67 -6.32
CA ARG A 17 3.16 32.69 -6.96
C ARG A 17 3.93 31.39 -6.80
N THR A 18 3.60 30.55 -5.82
CA THR A 18 4.35 29.31 -5.57
C THR A 18 3.87 28.16 -6.47
N CYS A 19 2.65 28.25 -7.02
CA CYS A 19 2.05 27.21 -7.85
C CYS A 19 2.61 27.11 -9.28
N HIS A 20 3.51 28.00 -9.71
CA HIS A 20 4.01 28.03 -11.10
C HIS A 20 5.47 27.54 -11.28
N SER A 21 6.00 26.64 -10.45
CA SER A 21 7.36 26.09 -10.70
C SER A 21 7.51 24.57 -10.76
N LEU A 22 6.41 23.82 -10.85
CA LEU A 22 6.46 22.36 -11.07
C LEU A 22 6.20 21.96 -12.53
N VAL A 23 6.95 22.57 -13.45
CA VAL A 23 7.22 21.95 -14.76
C VAL A 23 8.74 21.73 -14.87
N ARG A 24 9.27 20.87 -14.00
CA ARG A 24 10.57 20.24 -14.19
C ARG A 24 10.33 18.97 -15.01
N THR A 25 10.36 19.17 -16.32
CA THR A 25 10.79 18.21 -17.37
C THR A 25 10.61 16.72 -17.02
N LEU A 26 9.58 16.10 -17.59
CA LEU A 26 9.46 14.65 -17.72
C LEU A 26 10.60 14.13 -18.59
N VAL A 27 11.75 13.87 -17.96
CA VAL A 27 12.80 13.04 -18.55
C VAL A 27 12.37 11.59 -18.32
N PRO A 28 12.23 10.76 -19.37
CA PRO A 28 12.09 9.33 -19.17
C PRO A 28 13.30 8.86 -18.36
N ALA A 29 13.08 8.40 -17.13
CA ALA A 29 14.12 7.75 -16.37
C ALA A 29 14.55 6.52 -17.19
N LEU A 30 15.76 6.60 -17.75
CA LEU A 30 16.46 5.47 -18.35
C LEU A 30 16.35 4.31 -17.35
N PRO A 31 15.87 3.11 -17.74
CA PRO A 31 15.69 2.03 -16.79
C PRO A 31 17.04 1.76 -16.14
N THR A 32 17.15 2.10 -14.85
CA THR A 32 18.29 1.73 -14.02
C THR A 32 18.44 0.23 -14.20
N ARG A 33 19.54 -0.16 -14.83
CA ARG A 33 19.99 -1.55 -15.03
C ARG A 33 19.48 -2.38 -13.89
N ALA A 34 18.48 -3.23 -14.17
CA ALA A 34 17.90 -4.11 -13.18
C ALA A 34 19.05 -4.79 -12.44
N ALA A 35 19.21 -4.47 -11.16
CA ALA A 35 20.04 -5.31 -10.30
C ALA A 35 19.57 -6.74 -10.56
N PRO A 36 20.47 -7.73 -10.72
CA PRO A 36 20.05 -9.11 -10.88
C PRO A 36 19.03 -9.37 -9.78
N ALA A 37 17.81 -9.74 -10.17
CA ALA A 37 16.79 -10.12 -9.23
C ALA A 37 17.47 -11.11 -8.28
N PRO A 38 17.41 -10.92 -6.95
CA PRO A 38 17.93 -11.95 -6.06
C PRO A 38 17.23 -13.22 -6.52
N GLU A 39 18.00 -14.23 -6.95
CA GLU A 39 17.47 -15.54 -7.28
C GLU A 39 16.43 -15.84 -6.21
N ALA A 40 15.18 -16.04 -6.63
CA ALA A 40 14.05 -16.19 -5.74
C ALA A 40 14.25 -17.50 -4.97
N ARG A 41 15.15 -17.46 -3.99
CA ARG A 41 15.46 -18.55 -3.10
C ARG A 41 14.17 -18.79 -2.34
N HIS A 42 13.63 -19.97 -2.55
CA HIS A 42 12.40 -20.39 -1.90
C HIS A 42 12.59 -20.23 -0.39
N ALA A 43 11.61 -19.61 0.25
CA ALA A 43 11.68 -19.35 1.68
C ALA A 43 11.07 -20.53 2.43
N ARG A 44 11.67 -20.94 3.55
CA ARG A 44 11.02 -21.84 4.50
C ARG A 44 10.38 -20.97 5.58
N LEU A 45 9.06 -20.84 5.51
CA LEU A 45 8.28 -19.98 6.38
C LEU A 45 7.18 -20.80 7.07
N ARG A 46 6.93 -20.48 8.33
CA ARG A 46 5.70 -20.85 9.02
C ARG A 46 4.77 -19.65 9.02
N VAL A 47 3.56 -19.85 8.53
CA VAL A 47 2.51 -18.83 8.45
C VAL A 47 1.36 -19.27 9.32
N GLU A 48 0.99 -18.41 10.26
CA GLU A 48 -0.15 -18.60 11.14
C GLU A 48 -1.16 -17.49 10.94
N VAL A 49 -2.44 -17.86 10.94
CA VAL A 49 -3.59 -16.95 10.87
C VAL A 49 -4.49 -17.25 12.06
N ASP A 50 -4.68 -16.27 12.93
CA ASP A 50 -5.40 -16.40 14.21
C ASP A 50 -4.90 -17.59 15.06
N GLY A 51 -3.59 -17.81 15.03
CA GLY A 51 -2.91 -18.92 15.72
C GLY A 51 -3.03 -20.28 15.04
N GLN A 52 -3.76 -20.39 13.93
CA GLN A 52 -3.84 -21.62 13.13
C GLN A 52 -2.74 -21.65 12.07
N THR A 53 -2.02 -22.75 11.98
CA THR A 53 -0.91 -22.90 11.02
C THR A 53 -1.44 -23.20 9.62
N LEU A 54 -1.16 -22.32 8.66
CA LEU A 54 -1.50 -22.47 7.24
C LEU A 54 -0.41 -23.21 6.45
N VAL A 55 0.85 -22.90 6.75
CA VAL A 55 2.03 -23.61 6.25
C VAL A 55 3.10 -23.59 7.32
N ASP A 56 3.99 -24.59 7.33
CA ASP A 56 5.07 -24.71 8.30
C ASP A 56 6.44 -24.89 7.60
N LEU A 57 7.54 -24.74 8.35
CA LEU A 57 8.91 -24.62 7.87
C LEU A 57 9.41 -25.79 6.99
N HIS A 58 8.74 -26.94 7.05
CA HIS A 58 9.08 -28.11 6.25
C HIS A 58 8.71 -27.94 4.76
N GLN A 59 7.77 -27.04 4.43
CA GLN A 59 7.35 -26.75 3.06
C GLN A 59 7.97 -25.43 2.57
N PRO A 60 8.77 -25.44 1.49
CA PRO A 60 9.25 -24.22 0.88
C PRO A 60 8.09 -23.46 0.21
N VAL A 61 8.11 -22.14 0.32
CA VAL A 61 7.14 -21.24 -0.31
C VAL A 61 7.84 -20.35 -1.33
N GLU A 62 7.15 -20.09 -2.43
CA GLU A 62 7.56 -19.15 -3.46
C GLU A 62 7.15 -17.72 -3.06
N ALA A 63 5.94 -17.55 -2.55
CA ALA A 63 5.41 -16.25 -2.15
C ALA A 63 4.42 -16.36 -0.98
N VAL A 64 4.37 -15.29 -0.18
CA VAL A 64 3.32 -15.04 0.81
C VAL A 64 2.80 -13.63 0.59
N SER A 65 1.48 -13.50 0.45
CA SER A 65 0.79 -12.22 0.34
C SER A 65 -0.18 -12.08 1.51
N VAL A 66 -0.16 -10.91 2.15
CA VAL A 66 -1.10 -10.54 3.20
C VAL A 66 -1.72 -9.22 2.78
N VAL A 67 -3.03 -9.22 2.57
CA VAL A 67 -3.78 -8.04 2.14
C VAL A 67 -4.97 -7.81 3.06
N PRO A 68 -5.33 -6.54 3.35
CA PRO A 68 -6.58 -6.26 4.03
C PRO A 68 -7.77 -6.84 3.26
N ALA A 69 -8.73 -7.42 3.96
CA ALA A 69 -9.98 -7.92 3.44
C ALA A 69 -11.16 -7.10 4.01
N ALA A 70 -12.37 -7.40 3.54
CA ALA A 70 -13.58 -6.79 4.11
C ALA A 70 -13.81 -7.27 5.56
N ALA A 71 -14.61 -6.53 6.33
CA ALA A 71 -15.03 -6.91 7.68
C ALA A 71 -13.89 -7.11 8.72
N GLY A 72 -12.82 -6.33 8.60
CA GLY A 72 -11.78 -6.27 9.63
C GLY A 72 -10.90 -7.51 9.70
N THR A 73 -10.74 -8.23 8.60
CA THR A 73 -9.79 -9.34 8.46
C THR A 73 -8.71 -9.01 7.44
N ALA A 74 -7.69 -9.85 7.39
CA ALA A 74 -6.68 -9.90 6.36
C ALA A 74 -6.80 -11.23 5.65
N ARG A 75 -6.75 -11.19 4.32
CA ARG A 75 -6.62 -12.37 3.48
C ARG A 75 -5.15 -12.70 3.32
N VAL A 76 -4.84 -13.95 3.55
CA VAL A 76 -3.51 -14.53 3.42
C VAL A 76 -3.53 -15.51 2.26
N GLU A 77 -2.58 -15.35 1.35
CA GLU A 77 -2.33 -16.28 0.26
C GLU A 77 -0.88 -16.75 0.36
N VAL A 78 -0.70 -18.06 0.45
CA VAL A 78 0.59 -18.72 0.40
C VAL A 78 0.68 -19.49 -0.89
N ARG A 79 1.75 -19.26 -1.66
CA ARG A 79 2.09 -20.04 -2.84
C ARG A 79 3.22 -21.00 -2.47
N PRO A 80 2.92 -22.30 -2.26
CA PRO A 80 3.94 -23.31 -2.06
C PRO A 80 4.86 -23.35 -3.29
N LEU A 81 6.12 -23.69 -3.08
CA LEU A 81 6.99 -23.98 -4.20
C LEU A 81 6.50 -25.24 -4.93
N SER A 82 6.13 -25.10 -6.19
CA SER A 82 5.81 -26.25 -7.05
C SER A 82 7.11 -26.92 -7.54
N VAL A 83 7.28 -28.21 -7.26
CA VAL A 83 8.35 -29.05 -7.85
C VAL A 83 7.66 -30.13 -8.69
N GLY A 84 7.30 -29.80 -9.93
CA GLY A 84 6.34 -30.59 -10.73
C GLY A 84 4.95 -29.95 -10.72
N ALA A 85 3.89 -30.72 -11.02
CA ALA A 85 2.52 -30.22 -11.22
C ALA A 85 2.12 -29.02 -10.33
N GLU A 86 1.50 -28.00 -10.95
CA GLU A 86 1.06 -26.73 -10.31
C GLU A 86 0.47 -26.97 -8.90
N ALA A 87 1.13 -26.42 -7.88
CA ALA A 87 0.64 -26.45 -6.51
C ALA A 87 -0.41 -25.35 -6.32
N SER A 88 -1.63 -25.76 -5.94
CA SER A 88 -2.70 -24.83 -5.61
C SER A 88 -2.31 -23.91 -4.44
N PRO A 89 -2.58 -22.60 -4.54
CA PRO A 89 -2.35 -21.68 -3.43
C PRO A 89 -3.17 -22.06 -2.18
N LEU A 90 -2.58 -21.85 -1.00
CA LEU A 90 -3.26 -21.98 0.28
C LEU A 90 -3.84 -20.61 0.67
N LEU A 91 -5.12 -20.59 1.02
CA LEU A 91 -5.86 -19.37 1.36
C LEU A 91 -6.36 -19.43 2.80
N ALA A 92 -6.28 -18.32 3.51
CA ALA A 92 -6.89 -18.13 4.81
C ALA A 92 -7.32 -16.67 5.02
N GLU A 93 -8.24 -16.44 5.95
CA GLU A 93 -8.60 -15.11 6.41
C GLU A 93 -8.60 -15.06 7.95
N GLY A 94 -8.13 -13.95 8.51
CA GLY A 94 -8.09 -13.77 9.97
C GLY A 94 -7.64 -12.38 10.38
N ARG A 95 -7.52 -12.12 11.69
CA ARG A 95 -7.18 -10.79 12.22
C ARG A 95 -5.71 -10.65 12.57
N THR A 96 -5.07 -11.73 12.97
CA THR A 96 -3.67 -11.76 13.35
C THR A 96 -2.91 -12.71 12.44
N VAL A 97 -1.91 -12.20 11.74
CA VAL A 97 -1.06 -12.98 10.86
C VAL A 97 0.36 -12.97 11.41
N THR A 98 0.92 -14.15 11.66
CA THR A 98 2.32 -14.30 12.08
C THR A 98 3.09 -15.08 11.02
N VAL A 99 4.17 -14.49 10.53
CA VAL A 99 5.11 -15.15 9.61
C VAL A 99 6.45 -15.29 10.32
N SER A 100 6.97 -16.52 10.37
CA SER A 100 8.27 -16.82 10.97
C SER A 100 9.13 -17.68 10.06
N GLY A 101 10.46 -17.60 10.20
CA GLY A 101 11.42 -18.34 9.41
C GLY A 101 12.86 -18.08 9.84
N ALA A 102 13.83 -18.66 9.13
CA ALA A 102 15.25 -18.48 9.46
C ALA A 102 15.66 -17.00 9.38
N HIS A 103 15.53 -16.40 8.20
CA HIS A 103 15.62 -14.96 7.94
C HIS A 103 14.86 -14.64 6.66
N PHE A 104 13.91 -13.70 6.71
CA PHE A 104 13.16 -13.27 5.53
C PHE A 104 13.08 -11.75 5.42
N ARG A 105 12.79 -11.28 4.20
CA ARG A 105 12.45 -9.89 3.92
C ARG A 105 11.00 -9.83 3.48
N TYR A 106 10.33 -8.74 3.80
CA TYR A 106 8.97 -8.49 3.33
C TYR A 106 8.87 -7.07 2.79
N ARG A 107 7.91 -6.86 1.89
CA ARG A 107 7.54 -5.53 1.43
C ARG A 107 6.21 -5.15 2.08
N ALA A 108 6.15 -3.98 2.68
CA ALA A 108 4.91 -3.31 3.04
C ALA A 108 4.94 -1.93 2.40
N ASP A 109 3.87 -1.57 1.70
CA ASP A 109 3.81 -0.36 0.90
C ASP A 109 4.99 -0.28 -0.09
N SER A 110 5.76 0.81 -0.03
CA SER A 110 6.97 1.00 -0.83
C SER A 110 8.25 0.55 -0.13
N LEU A 111 8.19 0.06 1.12
CA LEU A 111 9.36 -0.23 1.93
C LEU A 111 9.63 -1.74 2.03
N VAL A 112 10.87 -2.14 1.71
CA VAL A 112 11.37 -3.49 2.00
C VAL A 112 11.99 -3.51 3.39
N SER A 113 11.47 -4.37 4.25
CA SER A 113 11.94 -4.59 5.62
C SER A 113 12.68 -5.92 5.76
N GLY A 114 13.63 -6.00 6.70
CA GLY A 114 14.37 -7.21 7.05
C GLY A 114 15.87 -7.17 6.71
N PRO A 115 16.62 -8.23 7.03
CA PRO A 115 16.15 -9.57 7.43
C PRO A 115 15.51 -9.62 8.83
N VAL A 116 14.37 -10.30 8.94
CA VAL A 116 13.69 -10.59 10.22
C VAL A 116 13.50 -12.08 10.40
N ARG A 117 13.33 -12.54 11.64
CA ARG A 117 12.99 -13.93 11.98
C ARG A 117 11.49 -14.16 12.09
N THR A 118 10.78 -13.18 12.65
CA THR A 118 9.34 -13.22 12.90
C THR A 118 8.76 -11.85 12.66
N ARG A 119 7.57 -11.81 12.07
CA ARG A 119 6.76 -10.60 11.98
C ARG A 119 5.30 -10.95 12.20
N THR A 120 4.63 -10.14 13.01
CA THR A 120 3.19 -10.25 13.25
C THR A 120 2.51 -8.98 12.75
N TRP A 121 1.37 -9.15 12.10
CA TRP A 121 0.47 -8.09 11.68
C TRP A 121 -0.89 -8.33 12.31
N GLU A 122 -1.46 -7.27 12.88
CA GLU A 122 -2.81 -7.26 13.42
C GLU A 122 -3.67 -6.32 12.60
N VAL A 123 -4.86 -6.78 12.22
CA VAL A 123 -5.85 -5.93 11.59
C VAL A 123 -6.50 -5.07 12.66
N ARG A 124 -6.50 -3.77 12.42
CA ARG A 124 -7.17 -2.79 13.27
C ARG A 124 -8.19 -2.03 12.44
N GLU A 125 -9.46 -2.32 12.68
CA GLU A 125 -10.56 -1.57 12.08
C GLU A 125 -10.48 -0.10 12.50
N GLY A 126 -10.69 0.82 11.55
CA GLY A 126 -10.65 2.25 11.83
C GLY A 126 -9.27 2.81 12.21
N ALA A 127 -8.18 2.05 12.01
CA ALA A 127 -6.82 2.53 12.31
C ALA A 127 -6.38 3.70 11.42
N TRP A 128 -7.08 3.94 10.31
CA TRP A 128 -6.83 5.04 9.39
C TRP A 128 -8.10 5.88 9.22
N GLY A 129 -7.95 7.19 9.34
CA GLY A 129 -8.98 8.17 9.01
C GLY A 129 -8.44 9.17 7.97
N LEU A 130 -9.25 9.48 6.96
CA LEU A 130 -8.93 10.50 5.95
C LEU A 130 -9.85 11.70 6.14
N THR A 131 -9.27 12.87 6.40
CA THR A 131 -10.01 14.13 6.29
C THR A 131 -9.96 14.57 4.83
N VAL A 132 -11.11 14.48 4.15
CA VAL A 132 -11.25 14.98 2.79
C VAL A 132 -11.75 16.43 2.86
N PRO A 133 -11.18 17.36 2.08
CA PRO A 133 -11.75 18.71 1.95
C PRO A 133 -13.21 18.63 1.52
N THR A 134 -14.10 19.36 2.18
CA THR A 134 -15.48 19.47 1.72
C THR A 134 -15.49 20.29 0.43
N ALA A 135 -16.17 19.78 -0.61
CA ALA A 135 -16.37 20.54 -1.83
C ALA A 135 -17.10 21.84 -1.46
N GLN A 136 -16.41 22.98 -1.49
CA GLN A 136 -17.07 24.27 -1.32
C GLN A 136 -18.08 24.42 -2.46
N GLY A 137 -19.35 24.60 -2.08
CA GLY A 137 -20.47 24.63 -3.01
C GLY A 137 -20.16 25.51 -4.21
N THR A 138 -20.13 24.90 -5.39
CA THR A 138 -20.12 25.61 -6.66
C THR A 138 -21.37 26.49 -6.69
N GLY A 139 -21.18 27.79 -6.48
CA GLY A 139 -22.24 28.78 -6.60
C GLY A 139 -22.99 28.57 -7.91
N ARG A 140 -24.32 28.54 -7.84
CA ARG A 140 -25.22 28.48 -8.99
C ARG A 140 -24.78 29.52 -10.02
N PHE A 141 -24.21 29.07 -11.13
CA PHE A 141 -24.07 29.91 -12.31
C PHE A 141 -25.46 30.08 -12.92
N LYS A 142 -26.10 31.24 -12.68
CA LYS A 142 -27.34 31.61 -13.35
C LYS A 142 -26.97 32.44 -14.57
N GLY A 143 -26.93 31.78 -15.74
CA GLY A 143 -26.87 32.42 -17.05
C GLY A 143 -28.26 32.91 -17.51
N PRO A 144 -28.30 33.72 -18.57
CA PRO A 144 -29.31 34.76 -18.83
C PRO A 144 -30.75 34.27 -18.98
#